data_AF-A0A2V5QSC3-F1
#
_entry.id   AF-A0A2V5QSC3-F1
#
_cell.length_a   1.000
_cell.length_b   1.000
_cell.length_c   1.000
_cell.angle_alpha   90.00
_cell.angle_beta   90.00
_cell.angle_gamma   90.00
#
_symmetry.space_group_name_H-M   'P 1'
#
loop_
_entity.id
_entity.type
_entity.pdbx_description
1 polymer ?
#
loop_
_entity_poly.entity_id
_entity_poly.type
_entity_poly.pdbx_seq_one_letter_code
_entity_poly.pdbx_strand_id
1 'polypeptide(L)'
;MIQYAVAEEDEKEDREIDKVIDSVRIGRVMNRNRIKRTTSRFVLSAFLFVSLALFSSAATLDDLKKLEIICFVPSYLPQGFRLKTVEMTYDDVGPDENKEQRFPLYSLEYGGSGERTFSIESAREGIGDRNIMEEEENAEETEIKTPLGPMYLIYRPKGKGGRKDEIKANWVEDSNMKAEKAKDPQGHPTLGRFHGFSAAGITLVEFTKIVQSLHPIRDEKAVTPAAEQTSALKIHPKVFSMINCWISDSESPVVTEINLDAVEKNGNEFNQDGLGQDGEWLRCPVPDTNGFMRYRVLESKGNHYKIEYQENGGGTLTTASILEFDIETRNIRRDGKPVTIRVLGVSSYNQK
;
A
#
# COMPACT_ATOMS: atom_id res chain seq x y z
N MET A 1 23.88 -85.75 19.38
CA MET A 1 24.02 -84.61 18.47
C MET A 1 23.68 -83.37 19.30
N ILE A 2 24.74 -82.67 19.76
CA ILE A 2 24.87 -81.24 20.15
C ILE A 2 23.58 -80.56 20.71
N GLN A 3 23.40 -80.35 22.02
CA GLN A 3 23.86 -79.21 22.88
C GLN A 3 23.32 -77.84 22.41
N TYR A 4 22.86 -76.84 23.19
CA TYR A 4 22.78 -76.45 24.61
C TYR A 4 21.88 -75.16 24.60
N ALA A 5 20.88 -74.88 25.47
CA ALA A 5 20.94 -74.24 26.81
C ALA A 5 22.05 -73.17 26.97
N VAL A 6 21.97 -71.99 27.58
CA VAL A 6 21.10 -71.34 28.58
C VAL A 6 21.66 -69.90 28.79
N ALA A 7 20.79 -68.95 29.20
CA ALA A 7 21.04 -67.71 29.98
C ALA A 7 21.92 -66.58 29.34
N GLU A 8 21.87 -65.31 29.74
CA GLU A 8 21.44 -64.66 30.99
C GLU A 8 21.23 -63.15 30.73
N GLU A 9 20.43 -62.47 31.57
CA GLU A 9 20.31 -61.00 31.63
C GLU A 9 21.60 -60.38 32.18
N ASP A 10 21.99 -59.19 31.71
CA ASP A 10 22.81 -58.26 32.51
C ASP A 10 22.73 -56.82 31.96
N GLU A 11 22.60 -55.87 32.89
CA GLU A 11 22.61 -54.42 32.71
C GLU A 11 23.96 -53.89 32.18
N LYS A 12 23.90 -52.84 31.33
CA LYS A 12 24.98 -51.83 31.27
C LYS A 12 24.54 -50.52 30.63
N GLU A 13 24.47 -49.47 31.44
CA GLU A 13 24.67 -48.08 31.02
C GLU A 13 26.07 -47.95 30.37
N ASP A 14 26.15 -47.41 29.16
CA ASP A 14 26.74 -46.09 28.89
C ASP A 14 26.98 -45.84 27.39
N ARG A 15 26.67 -44.59 27.00
CA ARG A 15 27.19 -43.79 25.87
C ARG A 15 26.52 -43.83 24.47
N GLU A 16 25.93 -42.66 24.19
CA GLU A 16 26.19 -41.77 23.05
C GLU A 16 25.35 -41.87 21.76
N ILE A 17 24.51 -40.83 21.61
CA ILE A 17 24.47 -39.84 20.52
C ILE A 17 23.55 -40.08 19.31
N ASP A 18 22.74 -39.02 19.13
CA ASP A 18 22.10 -38.48 17.93
C ASP A 18 20.84 -39.14 17.31
N LYS A 19 19.74 -38.44 17.61
CA LYS A 19 18.84 -37.74 16.67
C LYS A 19 17.95 -38.54 15.69
N VAL A 20 16.83 -37.86 15.46
CA VAL A 20 15.95 -37.86 14.29
C VAL A 20 14.78 -38.83 14.36
N ILE A 21 13.67 -38.28 14.85
CA ILE A 21 12.36 -38.17 14.17
C ILE A 21 12.15 -39.24 13.08
N ASP A 22 11.27 -40.21 13.33
CA ASP A 22 10.06 -40.30 12.50
C ASP A 22 9.05 -41.32 13.03
N SER A 23 7.79 -41.05 12.67
CA SER A 23 6.71 -42.00 12.47
C SER A 23 5.97 -42.59 13.68
N VAL A 24 4.64 -42.45 13.66
CA VAL A 24 3.59 -43.49 13.69
C VAL A 24 2.29 -42.77 14.07
N ARG A 25 1.39 -42.47 13.11
CA ARG A 25 0.26 -43.31 12.64
C ARG A 25 -0.76 -43.62 13.75
N ILE A 26 -2.02 -43.83 13.32
CA ILE A 26 -3.25 -44.17 14.06
C ILE A 26 -4.11 -42.90 14.24
N GLY A 27 -5.17 -42.65 13.46
CA GLY A 27 -6.18 -43.56 12.94
C GLY A 27 -7.37 -43.61 13.90
N ARG A 28 -8.41 -42.82 13.66
CA ARG A 28 -9.75 -43.14 14.20
C ARG A 28 -10.87 -42.74 13.27
N VAL A 29 -11.62 -43.78 12.94
CA VAL A 29 -12.72 -43.92 12.00
C VAL A 29 -13.94 -43.08 12.42
N MET A 30 -14.57 -42.48 11.40
CA MET A 30 -15.87 -41.82 11.42
C MET A 30 -16.98 -42.75 11.94
N ASN A 31 -17.80 -42.25 12.87
CA ASN A 31 -19.11 -42.83 13.14
C ASN A 31 -20.19 -41.95 12.48
N ARG A 32 -20.87 -42.50 11.47
CA ARG A 32 -22.02 -41.90 10.79
C ARG A 32 -23.28 -42.27 11.56
N ASN A 33 -23.93 -41.29 12.19
CA ASN A 33 -25.35 -41.38 12.50
C ASN A 33 -26.15 -40.37 11.67
N ARG A 34 -27.08 -40.92 10.90
CA ARG A 34 -27.96 -40.28 9.94
C ARG A 34 -29.35 -40.23 10.56
N ILE A 35 -29.83 -39.07 11.01
CA ILE A 35 -31.22 -38.91 11.47
C ILE A 35 -31.86 -37.64 10.88
N LYS A 36 -32.71 -37.90 9.89
CA LYS A 36 -34.03 -37.32 9.55
C LYS A 36 -34.21 -35.79 9.50
N ARG A 37 -34.44 -35.34 8.26
CA ARG A 37 -35.21 -34.12 7.92
C ARG A 37 -36.54 -34.11 8.69
N THR A 38 -36.77 -33.02 9.43
CA THR A 38 -38.12 -32.59 9.82
C THR A 38 -38.26 -31.13 9.45
N THR A 39 -39.18 -30.88 8.52
CA THR A 39 -39.72 -29.56 8.19
C THR A 39 -40.43 -28.99 9.41
N SER A 40 -40.05 -27.78 9.84
CA SER A 40 -40.89 -26.94 10.70
C SER A 40 -40.97 -25.54 10.11
N ARG A 41 -42.20 -25.05 10.04
CA ARG A 41 -42.65 -23.81 9.44
C ARG A 41 -42.62 -22.69 10.50
N PHE A 42 -42.18 -21.50 10.06
CA PHE A 42 -42.54 -20.16 10.55
C PHE A 42 -42.41 -19.83 12.05
N VAL A 43 -41.47 -18.92 12.36
CA VAL A 43 -41.77 -17.64 13.02
C VAL A 43 -40.93 -16.56 12.34
N LEU A 44 -41.58 -15.71 11.52
CA LEU A 44 -41.02 -14.39 11.19
C LEU A 44 -40.99 -13.59 12.50
N SER A 45 -39.80 -13.33 13.02
CA SER A 45 -39.60 -12.24 13.97
C SER A 45 -38.95 -11.09 13.20
N ALA A 46 -39.77 -10.08 12.91
CA ALA A 46 -39.29 -8.81 12.41
C ALA A 46 -38.53 -8.11 13.55
N PHE A 47 -37.21 -8.26 13.60
CA PHE A 47 -36.38 -7.29 14.29
C PHE A 47 -36.25 -6.07 13.38
N LEU A 48 -37.11 -5.08 13.64
CA LEU A 48 -36.88 -3.70 13.28
C LEU A 48 -35.56 -3.26 13.93
N PHE A 49 -34.46 -3.39 13.20
CA PHE A 49 -33.27 -2.60 13.47
C PHE A 49 -33.62 -1.15 13.15
N VAL A 50 -34.16 -0.45 14.14
CA VAL A 50 -34.00 1.00 14.23
C VAL A 50 -32.57 1.22 14.77
N SER A 51 -31.58 0.98 13.92
CA SER A 51 -30.26 1.57 14.14
C SER A 51 -30.39 3.03 13.73
N LEU A 52 -30.25 3.91 14.71
CA LEU A 52 -30.01 5.33 14.48
C LEU A 52 -28.94 5.46 13.40
N ALA A 53 -29.32 5.98 12.25
CA ALA A 53 -28.40 6.60 11.32
C ALA A 53 -27.86 7.87 12.01
N LEU A 54 -26.90 7.66 12.92
CA LEU A 54 -25.91 8.68 13.18
C LEU A 54 -25.21 8.86 11.85
N PHE A 55 -25.36 10.05 11.25
CA PHE A 55 -24.52 10.50 10.15
C PHE A 55 -23.08 10.58 10.67
N SER A 56 -22.41 9.44 10.79
CA SER A 56 -20.96 9.39 10.92
C SER A 56 -20.42 9.96 9.61
N SER A 57 -19.77 11.12 9.67
CA SER A 57 -18.94 11.58 8.56
C SER A 57 -18.03 10.43 8.15
N ALA A 58 -17.98 10.10 6.86
CA ALA A 58 -17.03 9.12 6.35
C ALA A 58 -15.62 9.50 6.83
N ALA A 59 -14.88 8.53 7.38
CA ALA A 59 -13.54 8.79 7.88
C ALA A 59 -12.64 9.28 6.73
N THR A 60 -11.63 10.06 7.05
CA THR A 60 -10.67 10.59 6.10
C THR A 60 -9.25 10.13 6.44
N LEU A 61 -8.32 10.30 5.51
CA LEU A 61 -6.89 10.08 5.79
C LEU A 61 -6.39 10.97 6.94
N ASP A 62 -6.97 12.16 7.14
CA ASP A 62 -6.62 13.03 8.26
C ASP A 62 -7.11 12.49 9.62
N ASP A 63 -8.14 11.65 9.63
CA ASP A 63 -8.58 10.96 10.85
C ASP A 63 -7.62 9.83 11.23
N LEU A 64 -7.07 9.12 10.24
CA LEU A 64 -6.00 8.13 10.48
C LEU A 64 -4.75 8.77 11.08
N LYS A 65 -4.43 10.01 10.70
CA LYS A 65 -3.32 10.76 11.33
C LYS A 65 -3.54 11.03 12.81
N LYS A 66 -4.74 10.86 13.37
CA LYS A 66 -5.02 11.05 14.81
C LYS A 66 -4.79 9.76 15.61
N LEU A 67 -4.74 8.60 14.97
CA LEU A 67 -4.53 7.30 15.63
C LEU A 67 -3.10 7.08 16.07
N GLU A 68 -2.87 6.60 17.30
CA GLU A 68 -1.52 6.34 17.85
C GLU A 68 -0.74 5.21 17.17
N ILE A 69 -1.44 4.38 16.39
CA ILE A 69 -0.85 3.28 15.62
C ILE A 69 -0.21 3.78 14.32
N ILE A 70 0.61 2.92 13.71
CA ILE A 70 1.15 3.20 12.38
C ILE A 70 0.08 2.85 11.34
N CYS A 71 -0.31 3.81 10.52
CA CYS A 71 -1.16 3.59 9.35
C CYS A 71 -0.35 3.78 8.08
N PHE A 72 -0.40 2.83 7.16
CA PHE A 72 0.30 2.91 5.87
C PHE A 72 -0.62 3.40 4.76
N VAL A 73 -0.05 4.21 3.87
CA VAL A 73 -0.66 4.64 2.61
C VAL A 73 0.34 4.45 1.47
N PRO A 74 -0.12 4.10 0.26
CA PRO A 74 0.75 4.03 -0.90
C PRO A 74 1.04 5.44 -1.42
N SER A 75 2.30 5.69 -1.79
CA SER A 75 2.66 6.90 -2.55
C SER A 75 2.47 6.69 -4.05
N TYR A 76 2.38 5.45 -4.54
CA TYR A 76 2.09 5.12 -5.92
C TYR A 76 0.82 4.27 -6.02
N LEU A 77 -0.03 4.62 -6.98
CA LEU A 77 -1.15 3.80 -7.42
C LEU A 77 -1.18 3.72 -8.95
N PRO A 78 -1.61 2.58 -9.52
CA PRO A 78 -1.80 2.48 -10.96
C PRO A 78 -2.79 3.52 -11.46
N GLN A 79 -2.60 3.95 -12.71
CA GLN A 79 -3.46 4.93 -13.34
C GLN A 79 -4.95 4.56 -13.21
N GLY A 80 -5.75 5.55 -12.80
CA GLY A 80 -7.19 5.46 -12.61
C GLY A 80 -7.63 5.03 -11.19
N PHE A 81 -6.70 4.56 -10.34
CA PHE A 81 -7.01 4.26 -8.95
C PHE A 81 -7.29 5.53 -8.15
N ARG A 82 -8.28 5.45 -7.26
CA ARG A 82 -8.59 6.49 -6.28
C ARG A 82 -8.97 5.85 -4.96
N LEU A 83 -8.72 6.54 -3.86
CA LEU A 83 -9.22 6.15 -2.54
C LEU A 83 -10.75 6.08 -2.59
N LYS A 84 -11.32 4.95 -2.20
CA LYS A 84 -12.76 4.69 -2.16
C LYS A 84 -13.28 4.77 -0.74
N THR A 85 -12.60 4.10 0.18
CA THR A 85 -13.09 3.92 1.53
C THR A 85 -11.94 4.11 2.51
N VAL A 86 -12.23 4.81 3.61
CA VAL A 86 -11.43 4.83 4.82
C VAL A 86 -12.34 4.37 5.94
N GLU A 87 -11.95 3.32 6.63
CA GLU A 87 -12.67 2.83 7.80
C GLU A 87 -11.76 2.84 9.01
N MET A 88 -12.34 3.29 10.12
CA MET A 88 -11.72 3.21 11.44
C MET A 88 -12.63 2.34 12.30
N THR A 89 -12.12 1.17 12.65
CA THR A 89 -12.82 0.22 13.51
C THR A 89 -12.03 0.05 14.79
N TYR A 90 -12.53 -0.81 15.66
CA TYR A 90 -11.86 -1.18 16.90
C TYR A 90 -11.85 -2.69 16.98
N ASP A 91 -10.88 -3.23 17.69
CA ASP A 91 -10.85 -4.66 17.98
C ASP A 91 -12.08 -5.12 18.76
N ASP A 92 -12.45 -6.38 18.53
CA ASP A 92 -13.50 -7.04 19.29
C ASP A 92 -12.94 -7.41 20.66
N VAL A 93 -13.52 -6.82 21.71
CA VAL A 93 -13.14 -7.11 23.09
C VAL A 93 -13.43 -8.58 23.39
N GLY A 94 -12.39 -9.33 23.75
CA GLY A 94 -12.53 -10.71 24.22
C GLY A 94 -13.40 -10.81 25.50
N PRO A 95 -13.98 -11.98 25.81
CA PRO A 95 -14.84 -12.15 26.98
C PRO A 95 -14.16 -11.80 28.31
N ASP A 96 -12.83 -11.94 28.36
CA ASP A 96 -11.98 -11.71 29.54
C ASP A 96 -11.20 -10.37 29.49
N GLU A 97 -11.36 -9.58 28.41
CA GLU A 97 -10.69 -8.29 28.26
C GLU A 97 -11.50 -7.15 28.88
N ASN A 98 -10.80 -6.09 29.32
CA ASN A 98 -11.45 -4.92 29.89
C ASN A 98 -12.28 -4.20 28.81
N LYS A 99 -13.61 -4.24 28.95
CA LYS A 99 -14.60 -3.72 27.97
C LYS A 99 -14.46 -2.23 27.64
N GLU A 100 -13.72 -1.49 28.46
CA GLU A 100 -13.49 -0.05 28.27
C GLU A 100 -12.33 0.26 27.32
N GLN A 101 -11.35 -0.64 27.18
CA GLN A 101 -10.17 -0.39 26.35
C GLN A 101 -10.37 -0.99 24.96
N ARG A 102 -10.61 -0.11 23.98
CA ARG A 102 -10.74 -0.47 22.57
C ARG A 102 -9.53 0.04 21.79
N PHE A 103 -8.90 -0.83 21.04
CA PHE A 103 -7.71 -0.51 20.29
C PHE A 103 -8.08 -0.25 18.83
N PRO A 104 -7.68 0.90 18.26
CA PRO A 104 -8.11 1.27 16.92
C PRO A 104 -7.50 0.35 15.87
N LEU A 105 -8.29 0.08 14.84
CA LEU A 105 -7.92 -0.58 13.60
C LEU A 105 -8.30 0.35 12.45
N TYR A 106 -7.74 0.09 11.28
CA TYR A 106 -8.01 0.84 10.07
C TYR A 106 -8.06 -0.08 8.85
N SER A 107 -8.90 0.30 7.89
CA SER A 107 -8.94 -0.27 6.56
C SER A 107 -8.99 0.83 5.51
N LEU A 108 -8.31 0.61 4.39
CA LEU A 108 -8.29 1.48 3.22
C LEU A 108 -8.61 0.65 1.99
N GLU A 109 -9.51 1.14 1.15
CA GLU A 109 -9.77 0.56 -0.16
C GLU A 109 -9.49 1.60 -1.25
N TYR A 110 -8.71 1.20 -2.25
CA TYR A 110 -8.48 1.95 -3.47
C TYR A 110 -9.07 1.20 -4.65
N GLY A 111 -9.75 1.92 -5.54
CA GLY A 111 -10.43 1.33 -6.69
C GLY A 111 -10.13 2.09 -7.98
N GLY A 112 -9.90 1.33 -9.06
CA GLY A 112 -9.74 1.80 -10.43
C GLY A 112 -10.98 1.55 -11.30
N SER A 113 -10.78 1.50 -12.62
CA SER A 113 -11.82 1.10 -13.57
C SER A 113 -12.05 -0.43 -13.56
N GLY A 114 -13.31 -0.84 -13.71
CA GLY A 114 -13.69 -2.26 -13.64
C GLY A 114 -13.53 -2.83 -12.23
N GLU A 115 -13.05 -4.07 -12.13
CA GLU A 115 -12.85 -4.81 -10.87
C GLU A 115 -11.45 -4.57 -10.25
N ARG A 116 -10.78 -3.47 -10.63
CA ARG A 116 -9.42 -3.16 -10.16
C ARG A 116 -9.47 -2.58 -8.75
N THR A 117 -8.94 -3.30 -7.77
CA THR A 117 -8.90 -2.86 -6.36
C THR A 117 -7.55 -3.12 -5.71
N PHE A 118 -7.26 -2.38 -4.65
CA PHE A 118 -6.15 -2.61 -3.72
C PHE A 118 -6.61 -2.18 -2.32
N SER A 119 -6.39 -3.05 -1.34
CA SER A 119 -6.84 -2.81 0.02
C SER A 119 -5.70 -3.00 1.03
N ILE A 120 -5.76 -2.21 2.10
CA ILE A 120 -4.89 -2.31 3.28
C ILE A 120 -5.81 -2.53 4.48
N GLU A 121 -5.55 -3.54 5.26
CA GLU A 121 -6.27 -3.82 6.50
C GLU A 121 -5.28 -3.94 7.65
N SER A 122 -5.69 -3.51 8.85
CA SER A 122 -4.89 -3.71 10.06
C SER A 122 -5.60 -4.56 11.10
N ALA A 123 -4.80 -5.30 11.86
CA ALA A 123 -5.27 -6.19 12.91
C ALA A 123 -4.29 -6.15 14.08
N ARG A 124 -4.83 -6.31 15.29
CA ARG A 124 -4.05 -6.35 16.54
C ARG A 124 -3.58 -7.77 16.85
N GLU A 125 -4.50 -8.74 16.79
CA GLU A 125 -4.30 -10.16 17.11
C GLU A 125 -5.19 -11.06 16.24
N GLY A 126 -5.08 -12.39 16.38
CA GLY A 126 -6.02 -13.34 15.76
C GLY A 126 -5.79 -13.60 14.26
N ILE A 127 -4.56 -13.39 13.80
CA ILE A 127 -4.19 -13.57 12.41
C ILE A 127 -3.65 -14.98 12.25
N GLY A 128 -4.54 -15.96 12.14
CA GLY A 128 -4.13 -17.27 11.61
C GLY A 128 -3.54 -17.13 10.20
N ASP A 129 -3.25 -18.24 9.53
CA ASP A 129 -2.82 -18.23 8.12
C ASP A 129 -3.95 -17.65 7.25
N ARG A 130 -4.04 -16.31 7.15
CA ARG A 130 -5.11 -15.60 6.44
C ARG A 130 -4.76 -15.29 4.98
N ASN A 131 -3.58 -15.69 4.54
CA ASN A 131 -3.23 -15.83 3.14
C ASN A 131 -3.71 -17.18 2.56
N ILE A 132 -4.82 -17.72 3.05
CA ILE A 132 -5.48 -18.89 2.45
C ILE A 132 -6.42 -18.42 1.33
N MET A 133 -6.31 -19.11 0.19
CA MET A 133 -7.20 -18.92 -0.95
C MET A 133 -8.09 -20.17 -1.06
N GLU A 134 -9.40 -20.00 -1.25
CA GLU A 134 -10.33 -21.15 -1.25
C GLU A 134 -10.05 -22.17 -2.38
N GLU A 135 -9.39 -21.73 -3.45
CA GLU A 135 -9.06 -22.53 -4.64
C GLU A 135 -7.54 -22.56 -4.91
N GLU A 136 -6.76 -23.07 -3.95
CA GLU A 136 -5.28 -23.10 -4.02
C GLU A 136 -4.73 -23.82 -5.27
N GLU A 137 -5.47 -24.77 -5.84
CA GLU A 137 -5.08 -25.48 -7.06
C GLU A 137 -4.84 -24.55 -8.26
N ASN A 138 -5.57 -23.41 -8.29
CA ASN A 138 -5.47 -22.38 -9.32
C ASN A 138 -4.60 -21.19 -8.90
N ALA A 139 -3.95 -21.29 -7.74
CA ALA A 139 -3.12 -20.25 -7.17
C ALA A 139 -1.63 -20.52 -7.40
N GLU A 140 -0.86 -19.45 -7.29
CA GLU A 140 0.60 -19.46 -7.33
C GLU A 140 1.12 -18.63 -6.16
N GLU A 141 2.24 -19.05 -5.62
CA GLU A 141 2.90 -18.39 -4.50
C GLU A 141 4.20 -17.75 -4.95
N THR A 142 4.48 -16.57 -4.40
CA THR A 142 5.76 -15.90 -4.61
C THR A 142 6.14 -15.06 -3.40
N GLU A 143 7.42 -14.68 -3.30
CA GLU A 143 7.92 -13.79 -2.27
C GLU A 143 8.42 -12.50 -2.92
N ILE A 144 8.00 -11.35 -2.38
CA ILE A 144 8.50 -10.04 -2.78
C ILE A 144 9.18 -9.33 -1.61
N LYS A 145 10.14 -8.45 -1.93
CA LYS A 145 10.77 -7.57 -0.95
C LYS A 145 10.06 -6.23 -0.89
N THR A 146 9.73 -5.81 0.33
CA THR A 146 8.96 -4.58 0.60
C THR A 146 9.64 -3.75 1.69
N PRO A 147 9.28 -2.47 1.85
CA PRO A 147 9.73 -1.64 2.98
C PRO A 147 9.42 -2.24 4.36
N LEU A 148 8.40 -3.12 4.46
CA LEU A 148 7.98 -3.75 5.71
C LEU A 148 8.70 -5.09 5.98
N GLY A 149 9.48 -5.57 5.00
CA GLY A 149 10.15 -6.87 5.04
C GLY A 149 9.78 -7.77 3.86
N PRO A 150 10.21 -9.05 3.88
CA PRO A 150 9.72 -10.05 2.92
C PRO A 150 8.22 -10.26 3.09
N MET A 151 7.53 -10.39 1.96
CA MET A 151 6.08 -10.57 1.91
C MET A 151 5.77 -11.73 0.96
N TYR A 152 5.06 -12.72 1.47
CA TYR A 152 4.57 -13.88 0.74
C TYR A 152 3.22 -13.55 0.14
N LEU A 153 3.07 -13.80 -1.16
CA LEU A 153 1.85 -13.57 -1.91
C LEU A 153 1.30 -14.90 -2.38
N ILE A 154 -0.03 -15.05 -2.30
CA ILE A 154 -0.79 -16.07 -3.01
C ILE A 154 -1.73 -15.36 -4.00
N TYR A 155 -1.79 -15.82 -5.25
CA TYR A 155 -2.59 -15.16 -6.26
C TYR A 155 -3.15 -16.11 -7.33
N ARG A 156 -4.28 -15.71 -7.93
CA ARG A 156 -4.91 -16.39 -9.07
C ARG A 156 -5.23 -15.40 -10.19
N PRO A 157 -5.22 -15.83 -11.46
CA PRO A 157 -4.94 -17.18 -11.94
C PRO A 157 -3.44 -17.50 -12.03
N LYS A 158 -3.10 -18.76 -11.75
CA LYS A 158 -1.77 -19.36 -11.91
C LYS A 158 -1.27 -19.34 -13.36
N GLY A 159 0.03 -19.10 -13.56
CA GLY A 159 0.70 -19.25 -14.86
C GLY A 159 0.26 -18.28 -15.98
N LYS A 160 -0.79 -17.48 -15.77
CA LYS A 160 -1.19 -16.42 -16.70
C LYS A 160 -0.41 -15.15 -16.39
N GLY A 161 0.36 -14.65 -17.35
CA GLY A 161 0.87 -13.29 -17.30
C GLY A 161 -0.29 -12.28 -17.30
N GLY A 162 -0.11 -11.14 -16.63
CA GLY A 162 -1.10 -10.08 -16.60
C GLY A 162 -1.93 -10.01 -15.32
N ARG A 163 -3.17 -9.52 -15.46
CA ARG A 163 -4.05 -9.18 -14.34
C ARG A 163 -4.48 -10.42 -13.58
N LYS A 164 -4.55 -10.29 -12.26
CA LYS A 164 -4.94 -11.32 -11.31
C LYS A 164 -6.35 -11.06 -10.84
N ASP A 165 -7.14 -12.11 -10.72
CA ASP A 165 -8.50 -12.03 -10.19
C ASP A 165 -8.42 -11.74 -8.68
N GLU A 166 -7.39 -12.25 -8.02
CA GLU A 166 -7.15 -12.03 -6.60
C GLU A 166 -5.66 -12.19 -6.26
N ILE A 167 -5.14 -11.29 -5.45
CA ILE A 167 -3.80 -11.33 -4.83
C ILE A 167 -4.02 -11.12 -3.33
N LYS A 168 -3.47 -11.99 -2.49
CA LYS A 168 -3.42 -11.83 -1.03
C LYS A 168 -1.98 -11.91 -0.56
N ALA A 169 -1.58 -10.96 0.29
CA ALA A 169 -0.33 -11.03 1.01
C ALA A 169 -0.52 -11.69 2.38
N ASN A 170 0.55 -12.29 2.91
CA ASN A 170 0.64 -12.54 4.33
C ASN A 170 0.57 -11.22 5.11
N TRP A 171 0.12 -11.31 6.35
CA TRP A 171 0.09 -10.15 7.24
C TRP A 171 1.49 -9.86 7.77
N VAL A 172 1.89 -8.59 7.72
CA VAL A 172 3.24 -8.16 8.08
C VAL A 172 3.21 -7.32 9.35
N GLU A 173 4.11 -7.60 10.27
CA GLU A 173 4.29 -6.84 11.52
C GLU A 173 4.96 -5.49 11.27
N ASP A 174 4.38 -4.41 11.82
CA ASP A 174 5.06 -3.12 11.89
C ASP A 174 6.15 -3.06 12.96
N SER A 175 6.85 -1.93 13.02
CA SER A 175 7.94 -1.68 13.97
C SER A 175 7.45 -1.68 15.43
N ASN A 176 6.25 -1.16 15.70
CA ASN A 176 5.67 -1.16 17.04
C ASN A 176 5.33 -2.57 17.52
N MET A 177 4.77 -3.40 16.64
CA MET A 177 4.45 -4.80 16.91
C MET A 177 5.71 -5.59 17.28
N LYS A 178 6.77 -5.45 16.49
CA LYS A 178 8.07 -6.09 16.76
C LYS A 178 8.65 -5.62 18.10
N ALA A 179 8.55 -4.33 18.40
CA ALA A 179 9.08 -3.75 19.65
C ALA A 179 8.29 -4.18 20.90
N GLU A 180 6.97 -4.31 20.81
CA GLU A 180 6.12 -4.80 21.90
C GLU A 180 6.37 -6.29 22.15
N LYS A 181 6.38 -7.12 21.10
CA LYS A 181 6.70 -8.55 21.20
C LYS A 181 8.09 -8.84 21.76
N ALA A 182 9.08 -8.00 21.44
CA ALA A 182 10.43 -8.14 21.99
C ALA A 182 10.49 -7.90 23.50
N LYS A 183 9.56 -7.10 24.06
CA LYS A 183 9.48 -6.83 25.51
C LYS A 183 8.66 -7.90 26.22
N ASP A 184 7.54 -8.29 25.63
CA ASP A 184 6.66 -9.32 26.15
C ASP A 184 6.09 -10.15 25.00
N PRO A 185 6.68 -11.32 24.71
CA PRO A 185 6.22 -12.19 23.62
C PRO A 185 4.80 -12.72 23.80
N GLN A 186 4.29 -12.75 25.03
CA GLN A 186 2.94 -13.20 25.37
C GLN A 186 1.99 -12.03 25.67
N GLY A 187 2.51 -10.80 25.68
CA GLY A 187 1.76 -9.59 25.95
C GLY A 187 0.89 -9.18 24.77
N HIS A 188 -0.27 -8.63 25.08
CA HIS A 188 -1.19 -8.10 24.08
C HIS A 188 -0.69 -6.73 23.56
N PRO A 189 -0.37 -6.58 22.26
CA PRO A 189 0.16 -5.33 21.71
C PRO A 189 -0.86 -4.19 21.86
N THR A 190 -0.39 -3.01 22.25
CA THR A 190 -1.23 -1.79 22.36
C THR A 190 -1.10 -0.94 21.11
N LEU A 191 0.14 -0.68 20.69
CA LEU A 191 0.46 0.19 19.55
C LEU A 191 0.78 -0.58 18.27
N GLY A 192 1.24 -1.82 18.39
CA GLY A 192 1.61 -2.67 17.26
C GLY A 192 0.42 -3.13 16.45
N ARG A 193 0.55 -3.13 15.13
CA ARG A 193 -0.40 -3.74 14.22
C ARG A 193 0.29 -4.68 13.24
N PHE A 194 -0.46 -5.67 12.82
CA PHE A 194 -0.19 -6.37 11.58
C PHE A 194 -0.96 -5.69 10.45
N HIS A 195 -0.40 -5.77 9.25
CA HIS A 195 -0.94 -5.15 8.05
C HIS A 195 -1.13 -6.19 6.95
N GLY A 196 -2.37 -6.34 6.49
CA GLY A 196 -2.77 -7.21 5.40
C GLY A 196 -2.94 -6.41 4.11
N PHE A 197 -2.55 -7.00 2.99
CA PHE A 197 -2.65 -6.37 1.67
C PHE A 197 -3.34 -7.32 0.70
N SER A 198 -4.32 -6.81 -0.03
CA SER A 198 -5.03 -7.58 -1.06
C SER A 198 -5.32 -6.72 -2.29
N ALA A 199 -5.55 -7.38 -3.42
CA ALA A 199 -5.91 -6.70 -4.66
C ALA A 199 -6.68 -7.62 -5.60
N ALA A 200 -7.51 -7.02 -6.45
CA ALA A 200 -8.19 -7.69 -7.56
C ALA A 200 -7.99 -6.89 -8.85
N GLY A 201 -8.01 -7.57 -10.00
CA GLY A 201 -7.95 -6.96 -11.33
C GLY A 201 -6.61 -6.31 -11.71
N ILE A 202 -5.53 -6.45 -10.92
CA ILE A 202 -4.21 -5.86 -11.21
C ILE A 202 -3.13 -6.91 -11.45
N THR A 203 -2.04 -6.52 -12.08
CA THR A 203 -0.86 -7.37 -12.27
C THR A 203 -0.01 -7.47 -11.00
N LEU A 204 0.82 -8.51 -10.88
CA LEU A 204 1.79 -8.63 -9.78
C LEU A 204 2.81 -7.48 -9.77
N VAL A 205 3.16 -6.97 -10.94
CA VAL A 205 4.08 -5.84 -11.07
C VAL A 205 3.46 -4.57 -10.49
N GLU A 206 2.20 -4.28 -10.83
CA GLU A 206 1.44 -3.18 -10.23
C GLU A 206 1.33 -3.36 -8.71
N PHE A 207 0.92 -4.54 -8.23
CA PHE A 207 0.83 -4.83 -6.79
C PHE A 207 2.17 -4.59 -6.07
N THR A 208 3.26 -5.12 -6.62
CA THR A 208 4.61 -4.97 -6.06
C THR A 208 5.01 -3.50 -5.98
N LYS A 209 4.74 -2.70 -7.02
CA LYS A 209 5.01 -1.26 -7.02
C LYS A 209 4.19 -0.52 -5.95
N ILE A 210 2.90 -0.85 -5.80
CA ILE A 210 2.05 -0.25 -4.76
C ILE A 210 2.64 -0.53 -3.38
N VAL A 211 2.91 -1.80 -3.07
CA VAL A 211 3.43 -2.22 -1.76
C VAL A 211 4.82 -1.63 -1.49
N GLN A 212 5.68 -1.52 -2.51
CA GLN A 212 6.99 -0.87 -2.39
C GLN A 212 6.91 0.64 -2.13
N SER A 213 5.79 1.26 -2.49
CA SER A 213 5.55 2.70 -2.28
C SER A 213 4.88 3.03 -0.95
N LEU A 214 4.58 2.01 -0.14
CA LEU A 214 3.95 2.19 1.16
C LEU A 214 4.85 3.00 2.08
N HIS A 215 4.26 3.97 2.74
CA HIS A 215 4.91 4.80 3.74
C HIS A 215 3.92 5.09 4.88
N PRO A 216 4.40 5.29 6.11
CA PRO A 216 3.54 5.65 7.21
C PRO A 216 2.93 7.03 6.97
N ILE A 217 1.65 7.20 7.29
CA ILE A 217 0.93 8.46 7.13
C ILE A 217 1.47 9.57 8.05
N ARG A 218 2.12 9.17 9.14
CA ARG A 218 2.90 10.02 10.03
C ARG A 218 4.36 9.82 9.67
N ASP A 219 5.04 10.87 9.22
CA ASP A 219 6.49 10.84 9.03
C ASP A 219 7.14 10.47 10.39
N GLU A 220 7.64 9.23 10.54
CA GLU A 220 8.65 8.95 11.57
C GLU A 220 9.81 9.90 11.29
N LYS A 221 10.04 10.85 12.22
CA LYS A 221 11.15 11.83 12.25
C LYS A 221 11.82 12.07 10.90
N ALA A 222 11.55 13.23 10.30
CA ALA A 222 12.33 13.83 9.23
C ALA A 222 13.84 13.55 9.37
N VAL A 223 14.32 12.52 8.67
CA VAL A 223 15.74 12.28 8.46
C VAL A 223 16.08 12.95 7.14
N THR A 224 16.73 14.10 7.30
CA THR A 224 17.79 14.69 6.47
C THR A 224 17.58 14.74 4.95
N PRO A 225 17.63 15.94 4.33
CA PRO A 225 17.51 16.08 2.88
C PRO A 225 18.65 15.34 2.17
N ALA A 226 18.28 14.49 1.21
CA ALA A 226 19.22 13.82 0.33
C ALA A 226 19.93 14.85 -0.56
N ALA A 227 21.18 14.49 -0.89
CA ALA A 227 22.23 15.32 -1.46
C ALA A 227 21.86 16.08 -2.75
N GLU A 228 22.56 17.21 -2.94
CA GLU A 228 22.67 17.95 -4.20
C GLU A 228 22.92 16.98 -5.37
N GLN A 229 21.90 16.81 -6.23
CA GLN A 229 22.03 16.11 -7.50
C GLN A 229 22.13 17.10 -8.63
N THR A 230 23.35 17.30 -9.12
CA THR A 230 23.64 17.81 -10.46
C THR A 230 23.21 16.75 -11.47
N SER A 231 21.93 16.73 -11.88
CA SER A 231 21.46 15.90 -12.99
C SER A 231 20.17 16.47 -13.58
N ALA A 232 19.96 16.21 -14.88
CA ALA A 232 18.88 16.74 -15.72
C ALA A 232 17.56 16.96 -14.96
N LEU A 233 16.96 18.15 -15.11
CA LEU A 233 15.67 18.51 -14.52
C LEU A 233 14.63 17.40 -14.77
N LYS A 234 14.23 16.70 -13.72
CA LYS A 234 13.24 15.62 -13.74
C LYS A 234 12.02 16.04 -12.91
N ILE A 235 11.13 16.80 -13.53
CA ILE A 235 9.87 17.22 -12.93
C ILE A 235 8.74 16.60 -13.74
N HIS A 236 7.72 16.04 -13.10
CA HIS A 236 6.60 15.46 -13.83
C HIS A 236 5.91 16.53 -14.71
N PRO A 237 5.71 16.35 -16.03
CA PRO A 237 5.20 17.40 -16.92
C PRO A 237 3.87 18.06 -16.49
N LYS A 238 3.01 17.32 -15.77
CA LYS A 238 1.77 17.84 -15.17
C LYS A 238 1.97 18.97 -14.16
N VAL A 239 3.16 19.12 -13.58
CA VAL A 239 3.48 20.28 -12.72
C VAL A 239 3.31 21.59 -13.49
N PHE A 240 3.69 21.62 -14.77
CA PHE A 240 3.61 22.82 -15.59
C PHE A 240 2.19 23.10 -16.09
N SER A 241 1.31 22.09 -16.19
CA SER A 241 -0.10 22.34 -16.49
C SER A 241 -0.82 23.07 -15.36
N MET A 242 -0.35 22.97 -14.11
CA MET A 242 -0.89 23.75 -13.00
C MET A 242 -0.56 25.25 -13.12
N ILE A 243 0.54 25.60 -13.78
CA ILE A 243 0.98 27.00 -13.97
C ILE A 243 0.12 27.68 -15.03
N ASN A 244 -0.14 26.99 -16.14
CA ASN A 244 -0.95 27.50 -17.24
C ASN A 244 -2.47 27.32 -17.01
N CYS A 245 -2.85 26.28 -16.25
CA CYS A 245 -4.21 25.80 -15.97
C CYS A 245 -5.24 26.11 -17.07
N TRP A 246 -5.55 25.13 -17.92
CA TRP A 246 -6.58 25.21 -18.98
C TRP A 246 -7.93 25.83 -18.57
N ILE A 247 -8.28 25.83 -17.27
CA ILE A 247 -9.54 26.40 -16.76
C ILE A 247 -9.49 27.94 -16.67
N SER A 248 -8.30 28.56 -16.69
CA SER A 248 -8.11 30.00 -16.61
C SER A 248 -7.88 30.61 -18.00
N ASP A 249 -8.97 30.93 -18.70
CA ASP A 249 -8.90 31.58 -20.02
C ASP A 249 -8.56 33.09 -19.95
N SER A 250 -8.41 33.65 -18.75
CA SER A 250 -8.31 35.10 -18.54
C SER A 250 -6.89 35.60 -18.26
N GLU A 251 -6.09 34.84 -17.52
CA GLU A 251 -4.74 35.27 -17.10
C GLU A 251 -3.88 34.06 -16.71
N SER A 252 -2.59 34.13 -17.07
CA SER A 252 -1.55 33.15 -16.73
C SER A 252 -0.25 33.90 -16.37
N PRO A 253 0.58 33.37 -15.45
CA PRO A 253 0.43 32.08 -14.76
C PRO A 253 -0.57 32.12 -13.60
N VAL A 254 -1.34 31.04 -13.43
CA VAL A 254 -2.30 30.87 -12.31
C VAL A 254 -1.60 30.47 -11.01
N VAL A 255 -0.52 29.70 -11.13
CA VAL A 255 0.32 29.27 -10.01
C VAL A 255 1.74 29.74 -10.25
N THR A 256 2.28 30.52 -9.31
CA THR A 256 3.64 31.06 -9.38
C THR A 256 4.62 30.29 -8.50
N GLU A 257 4.16 29.48 -7.55
CA GLU A 257 5.03 28.68 -6.68
C GLU A 257 4.48 27.27 -6.47
N ILE A 258 5.34 26.24 -6.56
CA ILE A 258 4.96 24.84 -6.37
C ILE A 258 5.95 24.14 -5.43
N ASN A 259 5.44 23.46 -4.42
CA ASN A 259 6.24 22.61 -3.53
C ASN A 259 6.57 21.28 -4.22
N LEU A 260 7.81 21.12 -4.68
CA LEU A 260 8.25 19.94 -5.42
C LEU A 260 8.30 18.67 -4.55
N ASP A 261 8.59 18.80 -3.26
CA ASP A 261 8.62 17.64 -2.36
C ASP A 261 7.21 17.10 -2.09
N ALA A 262 6.20 17.98 -2.09
CA ALA A 262 4.80 17.56 -2.00
C ALA A 262 4.33 16.87 -3.29
N VAL A 263 4.76 17.36 -4.46
CA VAL A 263 4.50 16.74 -5.76
C VAL A 263 5.11 15.34 -5.82
N GLU A 264 6.38 15.18 -5.43
CA GLU A 264 7.06 13.88 -5.42
C GLU A 264 6.41 12.86 -4.48
N LYS A 265 5.90 13.32 -3.33
CA LYS A 265 5.15 12.45 -2.40
C LYS A 265 3.74 12.08 -2.92
N ASN A 266 3.17 12.84 -3.85
CA ASN A 266 1.86 12.57 -4.45
C ASN A 266 1.97 11.74 -5.74
N GLY A 267 2.49 10.51 -5.64
CA GLY A 267 2.55 9.62 -6.80
C GLY A 267 1.17 9.10 -7.25
N ASN A 268 0.07 9.37 -6.55
CA ASN A 268 -1.27 9.12 -7.10
C ASN A 268 -1.53 10.01 -8.32
N GLU A 269 -1.12 11.28 -8.25
CA GLU A 269 -1.33 12.25 -9.31
C GLU A 269 -0.12 12.44 -10.23
N PHE A 270 1.09 12.21 -9.69
CA PHE A 270 2.37 12.44 -10.35
C PHE A 270 3.25 11.18 -10.41
N ASN A 271 2.65 9.99 -10.53
CA ASN A 271 3.43 8.76 -10.74
C ASN A 271 4.29 8.86 -11.99
N GLN A 272 5.39 8.10 -11.98
CA GLN A 272 6.34 8.07 -13.09
C GLN A 272 5.90 7.08 -14.20
N ASP A 273 4.74 6.44 -14.06
CA ASP A 273 4.28 5.46 -15.04
C ASP A 273 3.80 6.16 -16.31
N GLY A 274 4.24 5.65 -17.46
CA GLY A 274 3.97 6.27 -18.75
C GLY A 274 4.84 7.49 -19.06
N LEU A 275 5.70 7.94 -18.13
CA LEU A 275 6.74 8.91 -18.49
C LEU A 275 7.70 8.28 -19.49
N GLY A 276 7.79 8.91 -20.66
CA GLY A 276 8.67 8.49 -21.74
C GLY A 276 9.61 9.63 -22.11
N GLN A 277 10.82 9.26 -22.53
CA GLN A 277 11.74 10.20 -23.15
C GLN A 277 11.58 10.12 -24.67
N ASP A 278 11.25 11.24 -25.30
CA ASP A 278 11.08 11.40 -26.75
C ASP A 278 12.08 12.45 -27.26
N GLY A 279 13.30 11.99 -27.56
CA GLY A 279 14.42 12.87 -27.83
C GLY A 279 14.74 13.78 -26.62
N GLU A 280 14.63 15.09 -26.83
CA GLU A 280 14.83 16.10 -25.78
C GLU A 280 13.63 16.26 -24.84
N TRP A 281 12.48 15.65 -25.17
CA TRP A 281 11.25 15.82 -24.44
C TRP A 281 11.07 14.76 -23.36
N LEU A 282 10.78 15.20 -22.13
CA LEU A 282 10.14 14.34 -21.15
C LEU A 282 8.62 14.43 -21.35
N ARG A 283 8.00 13.30 -21.70
CA ARG A 283 6.59 13.21 -22.09
C ARG A 283 5.79 12.37 -21.08
N CYS A 284 4.59 12.84 -20.78
CA CYS A 284 3.57 12.18 -19.98
C CYS A 284 2.29 12.06 -20.82
N PRO A 285 1.69 10.86 -21.01
CA PRO A 285 0.40 10.73 -21.68
C PRO A 285 -0.74 11.28 -20.80
N VAL A 286 -1.77 11.84 -21.44
CA VAL A 286 -2.99 12.23 -20.72
C VAL A 286 -3.91 11.00 -20.60
N PRO A 287 -4.41 10.65 -19.40
CA PRO A 287 -5.32 9.52 -19.23
C PRO A 287 -6.52 9.56 -20.17
N ASP A 288 -6.94 8.37 -20.64
CA ASP A 288 -8.18 8.15 -21.40
C ASP A 288 -8.30 8.97 -22.71
N THR A 289 -7.19 9.51 -23.21
CA THR A 289 -7.11 10.26 -24.46
C THR A 289 -5.83 9.91 -25.23
N ASN A 290 -5.72 10.36 -26.48
CA ASN A 290 -4.46 10.33 -27.23
C ASN A 290 -3.56 11.55 -26.92
N GLY A 291 -3.88 12.29 -25.86
CA GLY A 291 -3.22 13.53 -25.47
C GLY A 291 -1.87 13.32 -24.80
N PHE A 292 -1.15 14.41 -24.57
CA PHE A 292 0.13 14.40 -23.87
C PHE A 292 0.43 15.74 -23.20
N MET A 293 1.27 15.68 -22.18
CA MET A 293 2.01 16.80 -21.62
C MET A 293 3.49 16.51 -21.81
N ARG A 294 4.29 17.48 -22.24
CA ARG A 294 5.73 17.29 -22.37
C ARG A 294 6.50 18.57 -22.15
N TYR A 295 7.73 18.47 -21.70
CA TYR A 295 8.66 19.60 -21.72
C TYR A 295 10.04 19.20 -22.18
N ARG A 296 10.81 20.18 -22.64
CA ARG A 296 12.25 20.07 -22.83
C ARG A 296 12.94 21.25 -22.19
N VAL A 297 14.16 21.03 -21.73
CA VAL A 297 14.99 22.08 -21.15
C VAL A 297 15.66 22.85 -22.27
N LEU A 298 15.48 24.17 -22.29
CA LEU A 298 16.14 25.09 -23.21
C LEU A 298 17.40 25.70 -22.60
N GLU A 299 17.35 26.03 -21.31
CA GLU A 299 18.47 26.58 -20.55
C GLU A 299 18.46 26.02 -19.12
N SER A 300 19.65 25.78 -18.56
CA SER A 300 19.86 25.36 -17.18
C SER A 300 21.12 26.03 -16.65
N LYS A 301 20.98 26.92 -15.67
CA LYS A 301 22.10 27.66 -15.08
C LYS A 301 21.95 27.76 -13.56
N GLY A 302 22.74 27.00 -12.83
CA GLY A 302 22.59 26.91 -11.37
C GLY A 302 21.22 26.32 -11.03
N ASN A 303 20.42 27.07 -10.27
CA ASN A 303 19.05 26.72 -9.92
C ASN A 303 17.99 27.32 -10.87
N HIS A 304 18.41 28.08 -11.87
CA HIS A 304 17.55 28.68 -12.87
C HIS A 304 17.34 27.74 -14.07
N TYR A 305 16.09 27.62 -14.51
CA TYR A 305 15.69 26.79 -15.64
C TYR A 305 14.78 27.56 -16.58
N LYS A 306 15.03 27.37 -17.88
CA LYS A 306 14.13 27.75 -18.95
C LYS A 306 13.70 26.51 -19.70
N ILE A 307 12.39 26.31 -19.84
CA ILE A 307 11.83 25.15 -20.52
C ILE A 307 10.86 25.58 -21.62
N GLU A 308 10.71 24.70 -22.61
CA GLU A 308 9.53 24.70 -23.46
C GLU A 308 8.58 23.62 -22.97
N TYR A 309 7.35 24.02 -22.66
CA TYR A 309 6.28 23.12 -22.23
C TYR A 309 5.20 23.04 -23.31
N GLN A 310 4.69 21.84 -23.57
CA GLN A 310 3.60 21.58 -24.50
C GLN A 310 2.54 20.69 -23.90
N GLU A 311 1.30 20.96 -24.26
CA GLU A 311 0.12 20.23 -23.81
C GLU A 311 -0.85 19.99 -24.98
N ASN A 312 -1.41 18.79 -25.05
CA ASN A 312 -2.44 18.38 -25.99
C ASN A 312 -3.47 17.51 -25.24
N GLY A 313 -4.73 17.94 -25.24
CA GLY A 313 -5.83 17.25 -24.54
C GLY A 313 -6.42 16.04 -25.29
N GLY A 314 -5.78 15.55 -26.35
CA GLY A 314 -6.24 14.43 -27.19
C GLY A 314 -6.85 14.82 -28.53
N GLY A 315 -6.86 16.12 -28.86
CA GLY A 315 -7.34 16.67 -30.12
C GLY A 315 -6.20 17.08 -31.08
N THR A 316 -6.53 17.92 -32.06
CA THR A 316 -5.56 18.46 -33.01
C THR A 316 -4.77 19.64 -32.47
N LEU A 317 -5.31 20.35 -31.48
CA LEU A 317 -4.67 21.53 -30.87
C LEU A 317 -3.59 21.10 -29.89
N THR A 318 -2.39 21.66 -30.08
CA THR A 318 -1.27 21.56 -29.13
C THR A 318 -0.88 22.97 -28.72
N THR A 319 -0.93 23.27 -27.43
CA THR A 319 -0.47 24.55 -26.88
C THR A 319 1.00 24.45 -26.51
N ALA A 320 1.74 25.54 -26.67
CA ALA A 320 3.13 25.63 -26.28
C ALA A 320 3.38 26.89 -25.43
N SER A 321 4.29 26.79 -24.48
CA SER A 321 4.69 27.91 -23.63
C SER A 321 6.16 27.82 -23.27
N ILE A 322 6.77 28.97 -22.99
CA ILE A 322 8.11 29.10 -22.45
C ILE A 322 7.97 29.50 -20.99
N LEU A 323 8.51 28.68 -20.10
CA LEU A 323 8.53 28.96 -18.67
C LEU A 323 9.98 29.17 -18.22
N GLU A 324 10.18 30.20 -17.42
CA GLU A 324 11.42 30.41 -16.67
C GLU A 324 11.08 30.34 -15.18
N PHE A 325 11.90 29.62 -14.43
CA PHE A 325 11.71 29.42 -13.00
C PHE A 325 13.01 29.11 -12.30
N ASP A 326 13.00 29.32 -11.00
CA ASP A 326 14.09 28.98 -10.10
C ASP A 326 13.64 27.88 -9.13
N ILE A 327 14.53 26.95 -8.82
CA ILE A 327 14.29 25.95 -7.76
C ILE A 327 15.04 26.41 -6.52
N GLU A 328 14.30 26.78 -5.48
CA GLU A 328 14.86 27.27 -4.23
C GLU A 328 14.50 26.38 -3.05
N THR A 329 15.30 26.48 -2.01
CA THR A 329 15.05 25.79 -0.75
C THR A 329 14.40 26.77 0.23
N ARG A 330 13.23 26.42 0.78
CA ARG A 330 12.49 27.26 1.72
C ARG A 330 12.22 26.52 3.02
N ASN A 331 12.38 27.20 4.15
CA ASN A 331 11.98 26.68 5.46
C ASN A 331 10.53 27.03 5.74
N ILE A 332 9.69 26.04 6.00
CA ILE A 332 8.29 26.19 6.40
C ILE A 332 8.03 25.53 7.75
N ARG A 333 6.87 25.80 8.35
CA ARG A 333 6.37 25.03 9.49
C ARG A 333 5.30 24.06 9.01
N ARG A 334 5.48 22.76 9.26
CA ARG A 334 4.49 21.70 9.06
C ARG A 334 4.22 21.07 10.42
N ASP A 335 2.98 21.10 10.86
CA ASP A 335 2.57 20.59 12.19
C ASP A 335 3.41 21.18 13.34
N GLY A 336 3.72 22.48 13.24
CA GLY A 336 4.54 23.20 14.21
C GLY A 336 6.05 22.89 14.15
N LYS A 337 6.49 21.91 13.35
CA LYS A 337 7.90 21.55 13.17
C LYS A 337 8.51 22.28 11.96
N PRO A 338 9.75 22.79 12.06
CA PRO A 338 10.46 23.34 10.91
C PRO A 338 10.77 22.21 9.93
N VAL A 339 10.43 22.42 8.65
CA VAL A 339 10.72 21.52 7.55
C VAL A 339 11.28 22.34 6.40
N THR A 340 12.37 21.86 5.82
CA THR A 340 12.98 22.43 4.62
C THR A 340 12.35 21.78 3.39
N ILE A 341 11.90 22.58 2.43
CA ILE A 341 11.25 22.11 1.20
C ILE A 341 11.89 22.72 -0.05
N ARG A 342 11.82 22.00 -1.18
CA ARG A 342 12.11 22.56 -2.51
C ARG A 342 10.88 23.22 -3.11
N VAL A 343 11.05 24.45 -3.60
CA VAL A 343 10.00 25.25 -4.22
C VAL A 343 10.44 25.62 -5.63
N LEU A 344 9.59 25.32 -6.62
CA LEU A 344 9.69 25.88 -7.95
C LEU A 344 8.98 27.23 -7.95
N GLY A 345 9.72 28.32 -8.16
CA GLY A 345 9.20 29.68 -8.29
C GLY A 345 9.24 30.16 -9.73
N VAL A 346 8.09 30.43 -10.34
CA VAL A 346 7.95 30.91 -11.73
C VAL A 346 8.38 32.37 -11.79
N SER A 347 9.39 32.66 -12.59
CA SER A 347 9.89 34.00 -12.83
C SER A 347 9.37 34.61 -14.15
N SER A 348 9.06 33.77 -15.15
CA SER A 348 8.47 34.22 -16.41
C SER A 348 7.59 33.14 -17.03
N TYR A 349 6.52 33.57 -17.70
CA TYR A 349 5.62 32.72 -18.47
C TYR A 349 5.27 33.42 -19.77
N ASN A 350 5.52 32.76 -20.90
CA ASN A 350 5.15 33.27 -22.22
C ASN A 350 4.46 32.17 -23.03
N GLN A 351 3.20 32.39 -23.39
CA GLN A 351 2.48 31.52 -24.31
C GLN A 351 2.96 31.77 -25.75
N LYS A 352 3.14 30.71 -26.53
CA LYS A 352 3.56 30.80 -27.94
C LYS A 352 2.40 30.91 -28.90
#